data_AF-A0AAW5EH55-F1
#
_entry.id   AF-A0AAW5EH55-F1
#
_cell.length_a   1.000
_cell.length_b   1.000
_cell.length_c   1.000
_cell.angle_alpha   90.00
_cell.angle_beta   90.00
_cell.angle_gamma   90.00
#
_symmetry.space_group_name_H-M   'P 1'
#
loop_
_entity.id
_entity.type
_entity.pdbx_description
1 polymer ?
#
loop_
_entity_poly.entity_id
_entity_poly.type
_entity_poly.pdbx_seq_one_letter_code
_entity_poly.pdbx_strand_id
1 'polypeptide(L)' 'ELTKYLFKYDTVHGEFEGSVENEGDDLIINGKKIKVFKSRDIKELDFAKYGAQIVLECTGAHLTIEKCQGFLD' A
#
# COMPACT_ATOMS: atom_id res chain seq x y z
N GLU A 1 7.50 -10.02 2.96
CA GLU A 1 8.68 -10.42 2.14
C GLU A 1 8.66 -9.90 0.70
N LEU A 2 7.78 -10.36 -0.21
CA LEU A 2 7.80 -9.93 -1.62
C LEU A 2 7.67 -8.40 -1.80
N THR A 3 6.69 -7.78 -1.14
CA THR A 3 6.47 -6.32 -1.21
C THR A 3 7.70 -5.53 -0.73
N LYS A 4 8.36 -5.97 0.34
CA LYS A 4 9.63 -5.38 0.81
C LYS A 4 10.70 -5.45 -0.26
N TYR A 5 10.88 -6.63 -0.88
CA TYR A 5 11.89 -6.82 -1.92
C TYR A 5 11.66 -5.89 -3.12
N LEU A 6 10.42 -5.84 -3.63
CA LEU A 6 10.07 -4.97 -4.75
C LEU A 6 10.16 -3.48 -4.41
N PHE A 7 9.90 -3.10 -3.15
CA PHE A 7 10.11 -1.73 -2.70
C PHE A 7 11.59 -1.36 -2.62
N LYS A 8 12.44 -2.29 -2.19
CA LYS A 8 13.89 -2.06 -2.04
C LYS A 8 14.61 -2.02 -3.37
N TYR A 9 14.22 -2.87 -4.33
CA TYR A 9 14.94 -3.04 -5.58
C TYR A 9 14.04 -2.78 -6.78
N ASP A 10 14.32 -1.69 -7.51
CA ASP A 10 13.70 -1.36 -8.78
C ASP A 10 14.74 -1.44 -9.90
N THR A 11 14.43 -2.14 -10.99
CA THR A 11 15.38 -2.33 -12.11
C THR A 11 15.64 -1.05 -12.91
N VAL A 12 14.65 -0.15 -12.98
CA VAL A 12 14.73 1.10 -13.74
C VAL A 12 15.24 2.24 -12.87
N HIS A 13 14.77 2.30 -11.63
CA HIS A 13 15.05 3.41 -10.71
C HIS A 13 16.17 3.11 -9.71
N GLY A 14 16.65 1.87 -9.64
CA GLY A 14 17.73 1.45 -8.75
C GLY A 14 17.26 1.01 -7.36
N GLU A 15 18.20 0.85 -6.44
CA GLU A 15 17.92 0.48 -5.07
C GLU A 15 17.43 1.68 -4.25
N PHE A 16 16.42 1.49 -3.40
CA PHE A 16 16.02 2.48 -2.42
C PHE A 16 17.07 2.58 -1.31
N GLU A 17 17.76 3.72 -1.19
CA GLU A 17 18.85 3.93 -0.22
C GLU A 17 18.42 3.90 1.26
N GLY A 18 17.13 4.01 1.55
CA GLY A 18 16.61 3.96 2.92
C GLY A 18 16.47 2.54 3.50
N SER A 19 16.00 2.46 4.75
CA SER A 19 15.70 1.19 5.40
C SER A 19 14.28 0.74 5.10
N VAL A 20 14.12 -0.55 4.79
CA VAL A 20 12.83 -1.21 4.65
C VAL A 20 12.89 -2.59 5.30
N GLU A 21 12.05 -2.80 6.30
CA GLU A 21 11.98 -4.03 7.10
C GLU A 21 10.53 -4.54 7.14
N ASN A 22 10.33 -5.82 7.46
CA ASN A 22 8.99 -6.34 7.76
C ASN A 22 8.78 -6.33 9.27
N GLU A 23 7.58 -5.97 9.70
CA GLU A 23 7.09 -6.18 11.06
C GLU A 23 5.81 -7.02 10.98
N GLY A 24 5.96 -8.35 11.03
CA GLY A 24 4.88 -9.27 10.72
C GLY A 24 4.42 -9.11 9.26
N ASP A 25 3.15 -8.74 9.07
CA ASP A 25 2.59 -8.43 7.74
C ASP A 25 2.83 -6.99 7.29
N ASP A 26 3.17 -6.09 8.22
CA ASP A 26 3.36 -4.65 7.96
C ASP A 26 4.80 -4.34 7.54
N LEU A 27 5.05 -3.13 7.04
CA LEU A 27 6.40 -2.65 6.68
C LEU A 27 6.86 -1.55 7.63
N ILE A 28 8.16 -1.51 7.92
CA ILE A 28 8.82 -0.37 8.54
C ILE A 28 9.72 0.28 7.50
N ILE A 29 9.42 1.52 7.10
CA ILE A 29 10.20 2.28 6.13
C ILE A 29 10.81 3.49 6.81
N ASN A 30 12.14 3.59 6.85
CA ASN A 30 12.86 4.65 7.57
C ASN A 30 12.34 4.86 9.01
N GLY A 31 12.09 3.76 9.73
CA GLY A 31 11.57 3.76 11.10
C GLY A 31 10.06 4.05 11.24
N LYS A 32 9.34 4.27 10.14
CA LYS A 32 7.88 4.51 10.16
C LYS A 32 7.12 3.24 9.81
N LYS A 33 6.15 2.88 10.65
CA LYS A 33 5.26 1.75 10.41
C LYS A 33 4.21 2.08 9.33
N ILE A 34 4.11 1.21 8.34
CA ILE A 34 3.17 1.26 7.24
C ILE A 34 2.28 0.01 7.31
N LYS A 35 0.97 0.22 7.53
CA LYS A 35 -0.02 -0.86 7.56
C LYS A 35 -0.15 -1.47 6.17
N VAL A 36 -0.05 -2.80 6.07
CA VAL A 36 -0.26 -3.53 4.82
C VAL A 36 -1.53 -4.37 4.91
N PHE A 37 -2.29 -4.35 3.83
CA PHE A 37 -3.51 -5.15 3.67
C PHE A 37 -3.33 -6.14 2.52
N LYS A 38 -4.07 -7.24 2.59
CA LYS A 38 -4.10 -8.30 1.57
C LYS A 38 -5.54 -8.74 1.35
N SER A 39 -6.35 -7.89 0.74
CA SER A 39 -7.72 -8.22 0.37
C SER A 39 -8.04 -7.73 -1.05
N ARG A 40 -8.98 -8.44 -1.68
CA ARG A 40 -9.61 -8.04 -2.95
C ARG A 40 -10.98 -7.41 -2.74
N ASP A 41 -11.57 -7.58 -1.55
CA ASP A 41 -12.84 -6.94 -1.22
C ASP A 41 -12.56 -5.57 -0.63
N ILE A 42 -13.04 -4.53 -1.31
CA ILE A 42 -12.89 -3.14 -0.86
C ILE A 42 -13.51 -2.94 0.52
N LYS A 43 -14.57 -3.67 0.85
CA LYS A 43 -15.25 -3.55 2.15
C LYS A 43 -14.40 -3.98 3.34
N GLU A 44 -13.34 -4.75 3.09
CA GLU A 44 -12.38 -5.15 4.11
C GLU A 44 -11.25 -4.11 4.30
N LEU A 45 -11.19 -3.08 3.46
CA LEU A 45 -10.13 -2.07 3.41
C LEU A 45 -10.58 -0.75 4.03
N ASP A 46 -10.54 -0.68 5.36
CA ASP A 46 -10.82 0.57 6.09
C ASP A 46 -9.53 1.39 6.27
N PHE A 47 -9.17 2.17 5.25
CA PHE A 47 -7.98 3.03 5.28
C PHE A 47 -8.13 4.23 6.23
N ALA A 48 -9.36 4.74 6.37
CA ALA A 48 -9.65 5.90 7.22
C ALA A 48 -9.34 5.63 8.70
N LYS A 49 -9.60 4.39 9.18
CA LYS A 49 -9.22 3.95 10.53
C LYS A 49 -7.72 4.07 10.82
N TYR A 50 -6.86 4.03 9.80
CA TYR A 50 -5.42 4.20 9.93
C TYR A 50 -4.94 5.61 9.56
N GLY A 51 -5.87 6.56 9.43
CA GLY A 51 -5.58 7.98 9.22
C GLY A 51 -5.38 8.40 7.76
N ALA A 52 -5.71 7.53 6.79
CA ALA A 52 -5.65 7.91 5.38
C ALA A 52 -6.73 8.96 5.06
N GLN A 53 -6.33 10.03 4.36
CA GLN A 53 -7.24 11.09 3.86
C GLN A 53 -7.45 11.01 2.35
N ILE A 54 -6.53 10.33 1.66
CA ILE A 54 -6.50 10.17 0.21
C ILE A 54 -6.13 8.72 -0.07
N VAL A 55 -6.83 8.09 -1.01
CA VAL A 55 -6.50 6.77 -1.55
C VAL A 55 -6.01 6.94 -2.99
N LEU A 56 -4.82 6.42 -3.27
CA LEU A 56 -4.27 6.34 -4.62
C LEU A 56 -4.57 4.96 -5.20
N GLU A 57 -5.49 4.90 -6.15
CA GLU A 57 -5.93 3.64 -6.73
C GLU A 57 -5.04 3.24 -7.93
N CYS A 58 -4.08 2.35 -7.67
CA CYS A 58 -3.02 1.97 -8.60
C CYS A 58 -3.12 0.51 -9.07
N THR A 59 -4.25 -0.19 -8.83
CA THR A 59 -4.38 -1.60 -9.22
C THR A 59 -4.67 -1.79 -10.71
N GLY A 60 -5.20 -0.75 -11.37
CA GLY A 60 -5.69 -0.83 -12.75
C GLY A 60 -7.07 -1.48 -12.90
N ALA A 61 -7.72 -1.90 -11.81
CA ALA A 61 -9.04 -2.55 -11.85
C ALA A 61 -10.22 -1.56 -11.68
N HIS A 62 -10.01 -0.47 -10.93
CA HIS A 62 -11.02 0.54 -10.62
C HIS A 62 -10.69 1.86 -11.34
N LEU A 63 -11.15 1.96 -12.60
CA LEU A 63 -10.78 3.06 -13.50
C LEU A 63 -11.87 4.13 -13.70
N THR A 64 -13.00 4.01 -12.99
CA THR A 64 -14.10 4.98 -13.07
C THR A 64 -14.47 5.46 -11.67
N ILE A 65 -15.10 6.63 -11.59
CA ILE A 65 -15.54 7.22 -10.32
C ILE A 65 -16.46 6.25 -9.58
N GLU A 66 -17.41 5.62 -10.26
CA GLU A 66 -18.36 4.69 -9.65
C GLU A 66 -17.65 3.47 -9.06
N LYS A 67 -16.59 2.98 -9.70
CA LYS A 67 -15.82 1.82 -9.22
C LYS A 67 -14.91 2.17 -8.05
N CYS A 68 -14.50 3.43 -7.91
CA CYS A 68 -13.66 3.89 -6.80
C CYS A 68 -14.48 4.34 -5.59
N GLN A 69 -15.79 4.57 -5.75
CA GLN A 69 -16.65 5.08 -4.67
C GLN A 69 -16.57 4.22 -3.40
N GLY A 70 -16.44 2.90 -3.54
CA GLY A 70 -16.32 2.00 -2.39
C GLY A 70 -15.08 2.23 -1.51
N PHE A 71 -14.04 2.94 -1.98
CA PHE A 71 -12.89 3.30 -1.14
C PHE A 71 -13.15 4.53 -0.27
N LEU A 72 -14.23 5.28 -0.54
CA LEU A 72 -14.64 6.48 0.19
C LEU A 72 -15.80 6.20 1.16
N ASP A 73 -16.55 5.13 0.92
CA ASP A 73 -17.69 4.67 1.70
C ASP A 73 -17.23 3.83 2.92
#